data_AF-A0A1J3CV59-F1
#
_entry.id   AF-A0A1J3CV59-F1
#
_cell.length_a   1.000
_cell.length_b   1.000
_cell.length_c   1.000
_cell.angle_alpha   90.00
_cell.angle_beta   90.00
_cell.angle_gamma   90.00
#
_symmetry.space_group_name_H-M   'P 1'
#
loop_
_entity.id
_entity.type
_entity.pdbx_description
1 polymer ?
#
loop_
_entity_poly.entity_id
_entity_poly.type
_entity_poly.pdbx_seq_one_letter_code
_entity_poly.pdbx_strand_id
1 'polypeptide(L)'
;NACVVDDVLYYYDASENCLRTYDPNKRCWGVVNGLDDLLVTTRGSLRGSETVSYSGKLALFFLKEAVRGNGIWCAEISLERRQGGEIWGKVEWCHQVLIVERFGVKL
;
A
#
# COMPACT_ATOMS: atom_id res chain seq x y z
N ASN A 1 -6.50 6.69 -2.69
CA ASN A 1 -5.59 7.79 -2.28
C ASN A 1 -4.19 7.50 -2.79
N ALA A 2 -3.44 8.56 -3.09
CA ALA A 2 -2.10 8.51 -3.67
C ALA A 2 -1.15 9.39 -2.86
N CYS A 3 0.15 9.10 -2.86
CA CYS A 3 1.18 9.91 -2.22
C CYS A 3 2.37 10.11 -3.15
N VAL A 4 3.20 11.12 -2.87
CA VAL A 4 4.43 11.37 -3.61
C VAL A 4 5.63 11.04 -2.71
N VAL A 5 6.57 10.28 -3.26
CA VAL A 5 7.88 9.99 -2.65
C VAL A 5 8.94 10.21 -3.73
N ASP A 6 9.96 11.01 -3.44
CA ASP A 6 11.04 11.36 -4.37
C ASP A 6 10.53 11.77 -5.77
N ASP A 7 9.53 12.65 -5.82
CA ASP A 7 8.89 13.16 -7.05
C ASP A 7 8.16 12.12 -7.91
N VAL A 8 7.95 10.90 -7.42
CA VAL A 8 7.13 9.88 -8.08
C VAL A 8 5.82 9.71 -7.32
N LEU A 9 4.71 9.66 -8.05
CA LEU A 9 3.39 9.41 -7.50
C LEU A 9 3.19 7.90 -7.30
N TYR A 10 2.64 7.51 -6.16
CA TYR A 10 2.33 6.13 -5.79
C TYR A 10 0.89 5.99 -5.33
N TYR A 11 0.20 4.97 -5.82
CA TYR A 11 -1.11 4.58 -5.30
C TYR A 11 -1.30 3.07 -5.40
N TYR A 12 -2.11 2.53 -4.51
CA TYR A 12 -2.48 1.12 -4.57
C TYR A 12 -3.70 0.94 -5.47
N ASP A 13 -3.53 0.13 -6.50
CA ASP A 13 -4.56 -0.28 -7.44
C ASP A 13 -5.16 -1.60 -6.95
N ALA A 14 -6.30 -1.50 -6.26
CA ALA A 14 -6.95 -2.65 -5.67
C ALA A 14 -7.57 -3.61 -6.71
N SER A 15 -7.91 -3.10 -7.92
CA SER A 15 -8.42 -3.92 -9.03
C SER A 15 -7.34 -4.85 -9.57
N GLU A 16 -6.15 -4.30 -9.81
CA GLU A 16 -5.00 -5.05 -10.35
C GLU A 16 -4.13 -5.66 -9.23
N ASN A 17 -4.49 -5.38 -7.97
CA ASN A 17 -3.77 -5.78 -6.77
C ASN A 17 -2.27 -5.46 -6.84
N CYS A 18 -1.91 -4.24 -7.25
CA CYS A 18 -0.52 -3.81 -7.37
C CYS A 18 -0.32 -2.37 -6.90
N LEU A 19 0.93 -2.02 -6.57
CA LEU A 19 1.30 -0.65 -6.23
C LEU A 19 1.80 0.05 -7.50
N ARG A 20 1.01 1.00 -8.01
CA ARG A 20 1.26 1.74 -9.24
C ARG A 20 2.16 2.92 -9.00
N THR A 21 2.93 3.29 -10.02
CA THR A 21 3.78 4.48 -10.00
C THR A 21 3.52 5.35 -11.22
N TYR A 22 3.71 6.67 -11.07
CA TYR A 22 3.81 7.60 -12.18
C TYR A 22 4.98 8.55 -11.97
N ASP A 23 5.92 8.53 -12.92
CA ASP A 23 7.04 9.46 -12.97
C ASP A 23 6.64 10.64 -13.89
N PRO A 24 6.38 11.84 -13.34
CA PRO A 24 5.98 12.99 -14.13
C PRO A 24 7.09 13.53 -15.04
N ASN A 25 8.36 13.31 -14.69
CA ASN A 25 9.51 13.76 -15.48
C ASN A 25 9.68 12.89 -16.73
N LYS A 26 9.49 11.57 -16.58
CA LYS A 26 9.55 10.62 -17.69
C LYS A 26 8.21 10.42 -18.40
N ARG A 27 7.13 10.92 -17.80
CA ARG A 27 5.73 10.75 -18.25
C ARG A 27 5.36 9.28 -18.46
N CYS A 28 5.84 8.40 -17.57
CA CYS A 28 5.65 6.97 -17.69
C CYS A 28 4.97 6.38 -16.45
N TRP A 29 4.11 5.39 -16.70
CA TRP A 29 3.50 4.57 -15.66
C TRP A 29 4.36 3.34 -15.38
N GLY A 30 4.32 2.87 -14.13
CA GLY A 30 5.01 1.67 -13.70
C GLY A 30 4.29 0.94 -12.58
N VAL A 31 4.94 -0.11 -12.09
CA VAL A 31 4.52 -0.91 -10.93
C VAL A 31 5.74 -1.08 -10.03
N VAL A 32 5.51 -1.12 -8.72
CA VAL A 32 6.53 -1.46 -7.74
C VAL A 32 6.66 -2.98 -7.64
N ASN A 33 7.84 -3.51 -7.96
CA ASN A 33 8.16 -4.93 -7.90
C ASN A 33 8.53 -5.37 -6.47
N GLY A 34 8.54 -6.68 -6.19
CA GLY A 34 9.06 -7.25 -4.94
C GLY A 34 8.09 -7.21 -3.75
N LEU A 35 6.81 -6.97 -4.00
CA LEU A 35 5.78 -6.87 -2.96
C LEU A 35 4.74 -8.02 -3.01
N ASP A 36 5.02 -9.09 -3.75
CA ASP A 36 4.07 -10.18 -4.03
C ASP A 36 3.43 -10.75 -2.76
N ASP A 37 4.22 -11.04 -1.73
CA ASP A 37 3.74 -11.58 -0.45
C ASP A 37 2.82 -10.60 0.30
N LEU A 38 3.14 -9.30 0.27
CA LEU A 38 2.30 -8.27 0.85
C LEU A 38 0.98 -8.18 0.09
N LEU A 39 1.03 -8.20 -1.24
CA LEU A 39 -0.12 -8.06 -2.11
C LEU A 39 -1.07 -9.26 -2.01
N VAL A 40 -0.57 -10.46 -1.68
CA VAL A 40 -1.42 -11.60 -1.31
C VAL A 40 -2.19 -11.31 -0.02
N THR A 41 -1.54 -10.65 0.95
CA THR A 41 -2.15 -10.30 2.24
C THR A 41 -3.20 -9.18 2.12
N THR A 42 -3.04 -8.27 1.15
CA THR A 42 -3.99 -7.18 0.91
C THR A 42 -5.19 -7.62 0.07
N ARG A 43 -5.20 -8.83 -0.52
CA ARG A 43 -6.35 -9.31 -1.34
C ARG A 43 -7.66 -9.24 -0.56
N GLY A 44 -8.68 -8.69 -1.21
CA GLY A 44 -10.00 -8.48 -0.61
C GLY A 44 -10.16 -7.12 0.07
N SER A 45 -9.09 -6.34 0.24
CA SER A 45 -9.13 -4.96 0.78
C SER A 45 -9.57 -3.95 -0.28
N LEU A 46 -10.58 -4.29 -1.10
CA LEU A 46 -11.02 -3.50 -2.26
C LEU A 46 -11.47 -2.07 -1.89
N ARG A 47 -11.84 -1.85 -0.63
CA ARG A 47 -12.16 -0.54 -0.06
C ARG A 47 -11.27 -0.24 1.14
N GLY A 48 -10.81 1.02 1.22
CA GLY A 48 -10.09 1.52 2.41
C GLY A 48 -8.58 1.31 2.41
N SER A 49 -7.95 1.34 1.24
CA SER A 49 -6.48 1.37 1.12
C SER A 49 -5.97 2.80 0.92
N GLU A 50 -4.91 3.17 1.63
CA GLU A 50 -4.27 4.47 1.49
C GLU A 50 -2.75 4.35 1.41
N THR A 51 -2.16 5.02 0.43
CA THR A 51 -0.71 5.22 0.37
C THR A 51 -0.37 6.57 0.98
N VAL A 52 0.66 6.58 1.83
CA VAL A 52 1.11 7.77 2.55
C VAL A 52 2.64 7.85 2.46
N SER A 53 3.16 9.07 2.31
CA SER A 53 4.61 9.31 2.42
C SER A 53 4.98 9.47 3.89
N TYR A 54 5.93 8.67 4.36
CA TYR A 54 6.39 8.65 5.75
C TYR A 54 7.91 8.54 5.79
N SER A 55 8.58 9.60 6.24
CA SER A 55 10.04 9.63 6.41
C SER A 55 10.84 9.21 5.15
N GLY A 56 10.38 9.62 3.96
CA GLY A 56 11.00 9.24 2.69
C GLY A 56 10.69 7.80 2.24
N LYS A 57 9.85 7.08 2.98
CA LYS A 57 9.33 5.75 2.63
C LYS A 57 7.85 5.84 2.29
N LEU A 58 7.31 4.73 1.80
CA LEU A 58 5.89 4.58 1.55
C LEU A 58 5.25 3.74 2.66
N ALA A 59 4.15 4.22 3.23
CA ALA A 59 3.28 3.45 4.09
C ALA A 59 2.01 3.09 3.34
N LEU A 60 1.64 1.81 3.33
CA LEU A 60 0.37 1.33 2.78
C LEU A 60 -0.54 0.91 3.93
N PHE A 61 -1.63 1.64 4.11
CA PHE A 61 -2.73 1.25 4.98
C PHE A 61 -3.76 0.46 4.19
N PHE A 62 -4.32 -0.59 4.78
CA PHE A 62 -5.39 -1.37 4.18
C PHE A 62 -6.28 -2.02 5.24
N LEU A 63 -7.56 -2.18 4.91
CA LEU A 63 -8.52 -2.88 5.76
C LEU A 63 -8.44 -4.38 5.51
N LYS A 64 -8.10 -5.13 6.55
CA LYS A 64 -8.13 -6.58 6.52
C LYS A 64 -9.33 -7.08 7.31
N GLU A 65 -10.20 -7.84 6.65
CA GLU A 65 -11.26 -8.56 7.33
C GLU A 65 -10.68 -9.80 8.00
N ALA A 66 -10.98 -9.98 9.29
CA ALA A 66 -10.62 -11.18 10.02
C ALA A 66 -11.82 -11.70 10.81
N VAL A 67 -11.81 -13.00 11.10
CA VAL A 67 -12.90 -13.69 11.83
C VAL A 67 -13.20 -13.02 13.18
N ARG A 68 -12.22 -12.36 13.80
CA ARG A 68 -12.34 -11.70 15.12
C ARG A 68 -12.55 -10.19 15.06
N GLY A 69 -12.83 -9.63 13.89
CA GLY A 69 -13.03 -8.19 13.69
C GLY A 69 -12.17 -7.65 12.55
N ASN A 70 -12.64 -6.56 11.94
CA ASN A 70 -11.88 -5.89 10.88
C ASN A 70 -10.74 -5.11 11.52
N GLY A 71 -9.63 -4.95 10.82
CA GLY A 71 -8.48 -4.21 11.31
C GLY A 71 -7.87 -3.34 10.24
N ILE A 72 -7.32 -2.19 10.64
CA ILE A 72 -6.43 -1.42 9.78
C ILE A 72 -5.03 -2.00 9.98
N TRP A 73 -4.44 -2.42 8.87
CA TRP A 73 -3.05 -2.84 8.80
C TRP A 73 -2.24 -1.73 8.15
N CYS A 74 -0.98 -1.65 8.54
CA CYS A 74 0.00 -0.77 7.93
C CYS A 74 1.22 -1.59 7.53
N ALA A 75 1.68 -1.39 6.31
CA ALA A 75 2.95 -1.88 5.82
C ALA A 75 3.86 -0.69 5.49
N GLU A 76 5.04 -0.64 6.12
CA GLU A 76 6.09 0.29 5.73
C GLU A 76 6.96 -0.35 4.64
N ILE A 77 7.13 0.38 3.54
CA ILE A 77 7.78 -0.08 2.33
C ILE A 77 8.92 0.88 2.00
N SER A 78 10.15 0.36 2.02
CA SER A 78 11.29 1.06 1.45
C SER A 78 11.27 0.91 -0.09
N LEU A 79 11.71 1.94 -0.79
CA LEU A 79 11.71 1.99 -2.25
C LEU A 79 13.14 2.09 -2.77
N GLU A 80 13.46 1.28 -3.78
CA GLU A 80 14.75 1.25 -4.46
C GLU A 80 14.54 1.47 -5.96
N ARG A 81 15.29 2.42 -6.55
CA ARG A 81 15.34 2.61 -8.00
C ARG A 81 16.49 1.79 -8.58
N ARG A 82 16.19 0.91 -9.53
CA ARG A 82 17.18 0.05 -10.19
C ARG A 82 17.47 0.49 -11.63
N GLN A 83 18.47 -0.15 -12.24
CA GLN A 83 18.80 0.09 -13.64
C GLN A 83 17.58 -0.13 -14.55
N GLY A 84 17.47 0.67 -15.61
CA GLY A 84 16.30 0.65 -16.49
C GLY A 84 15.08 1.41 -15.96
N GLY A 85 15.17 2.01 -14.76
CA GLY A 85 14.09 2.81 -14.19
C GLY A 85 13.03 2.00 -13.45
N GLU A 86 13.30 0.72 -13.20
CA GLU A 86 12.46 -0.12 -12.34
C GLU A 86 12.45 0.42 -10.90
N ILE A 87 11.31 0.25 -10.24
CA ILE A 87 11.15 0.57 -8.82
C ILE A 87 10.82 -0.72 -8.09
N TRP A 88 11.60 -1.04 -7.08
CA TRP A 88 11.42 -2.21 -6.23
C TRP A 88 11.03 -1.75 -4.83
N GLY A 89 10.10 -2.48 -4.23
CA GLY A 89 9.64 -2.28 -2.86
C GLY A 89 10.17 -3.40 -1.98
N LYS A 90 10.51 -3.06 -0.74
CA LYS A 90 10.79 -4.03 0.32
C LYS A 90 9.95 -3.67 1.53
N VAL A 91 9.21 -4.66 2.04
CA VAL A 91 8.43 -4.49 3.27
C VAL A 91 9.40 -4.50 4.45
N GLU A 92 9.50 -3.39 5.15
CA GLU A 92 10.32 -3.29 6.37
C GLU A 92 9.56 -3.82 7.59
N TRP A 93 8.24 -3.59 7.64
CA TRP A 93 7.34 -4.22 8.61
C TRP A 93 5.89 -4.17 8.13
N CYS A 94 5.04 -5.07 8.64
CA CYS A 94 3.61 -5.08 8.37
C CYS A 94 2.83 -5.61 9.58
N HIS A 95 2.00 -4.77 10.20
CA HIS A 95 1.25 -5.11 11.40
C HIS A 95 -0.13 -4.45 11.45
N GLN A 96 -1.04 -5.02 12.24
CA GLN A 96 -2.28 -4.38 12.59
C GLN A 96 -2.01 -3.19 13.51
N VAL A 97 -2.50 -2.01 13.11
CA VAL A 97 -2.33 -0.75 13.87
C VAL A 97 -3.63 -0.29 14.53
N LEU A 98 -4.78 -0.79 14.09
CA LEU A 98 -6.08 -0.53 14.70
C LEU A 98 -7.00 -1.75 14.62
N ILE A 99 -7.74 -1.99 15.69
CA ILE A 99 -8.87 -2.92 15.72
C ILE A 99 -10.14 -2.11 15.47
N VAL A 100 -10.90 -2.49 14.45
CA VAL A 100 -12.22 -1.92 14.18
C VAL A 100 -13.24 -2.85 14.82
N GLU A 101 -13.60 -2.56 16.06
CA GLU A 101 -14.72 -3.23 16.72
C GLU A 101 -16.01 -2.82 16.02
N ARG A 102 -16.83 -3.79 15.58
CA ARG A 102 -18.21 -3.50 15.21
C ARG A 102 -18.95 -3.15 16.50
N PHE A 103 -19.03 -1.87 16.85
CA PHE A 103 -20.08 -1.41 17.75
C PHE A 103 -21.41 -1.66 17.03
N GLY A 104 -22.05 -2.78 17.38
CA GLY A 104 -23.42 -3.03 16.98
C GLY A 104 -24.27 -1.94 17.61
N VAL A 105 -24.62 -0.92 16.83
CA VAL A 105 -25.71 -0.02 17.21
C VAL A 105 -26.95 -0.89 17.17
N LYS A 106 -27.41 -1.34 18.34
CA LYS A 106 -28.80 -1.80 18.50
C LYS A 106 -29.65 -0.56 18.25
N LEU A 107 -30.22 -0.46 17.05
CA LEU A 107 -31.40 0.36 16.80
C LEU A 107 -32.61 -0.29 17.46
#